data_AF-A0A7L3ZF55-F1
#
_entry.id   AF-A0A7L3ZF55-F1
#
_cell.length_a   1.000
_cell.length_b   1.000
_cell.length_c   1.000
_cell.angle_alpha   90.00
_cell.angle_beta   90.00
_cell.angle_gamma   90.00
#
_symmetry.space_group_name_H-M   'P 1'
#
loop_
_entity.id
_entity.type
_entity.pdbx_description
1 polymer ?
#
loop_
_entity_poly.entity_id
_entity_poly.type
_entity_poly.pdbx_seq_one_letter_code
_entity_poly.pdbx_strand_id
1 'polypeptide(L)'
;QFLELCTCLTEEHPEVIPFLSGRHQKASPDFLASAELRNVLSRCLSRVRTRRNKVYVYINELCTVLKAHTLRRKLSLSSATPVAASPSPPQPPASPQPPASPTAGSSRSPGGSKRQIRYLENLLRVYMGEIRRLQERELDLAELDSEDSTYLQESRLKRKMMRIFERLCQLKQCSSLTGRVIEQRIQYRGTRYPEVNRRIERFINRPEAFPDYTDILKVIQKASARHSLGLAQRQMESMAQDAFREVGNRLQERRHLDLVYNFGSHLTDQYRPGTDPALVDPELAKRLRKNRTVALTRLDDVISRYAQLQDESEEEERRRKRA
;
A
#
# COMPACT_ATOMS: atom_id res chain seq x y z
N GLN A 1 -36.41 20.37 5.53
CA GLN A 1 -35.55 21.35 6.23
C GLN A 1 -34.11 21.43 5.70
N PHE A 2 -33.19 20.49 6.00
CA PHE A 2 -31.79 20.62 5.52
C PHE A 2 -31.67 20.50 4.00
N LEU A 3 -32.39 19.54 3.39
CA LEU A 3 -32.42 19.38 1.93
C LEU A 3 -32.98 20.60 1.22
N GLU A 4 -34.12 21.13 1.65
CA GLU A 4 -34.73 22.35 1.08
C GLU A 4 -33.75 23.54 1.11
N LEU A 5 -33.02 23.71 2.22
CA LEU A 5 -32.06 24.79 2.37
C LEU A 5 -30.80 24.57 1.52
N CYS A 6 -30.43 23.32 1.24
CA CYS A 6 -29.36 23.01 0.29
C CYS A 6 -29.81 23.24 -1.15
N THR A 7 -31.06 22.89 -1.51
CA THR A 7 -31.59 23.06 -2.88
C THR A 7 -31.48 24.51 -3.36
N CYS A 8 -31.82 25.49 -2.53
CA CYS A 8 -31.70 26.92 -2.88
C CYS A 8 -30.24 27.42 -2.93
N LEU A 9 -29.27 26.68 -2.39
CA LEU A 9 -27.86 27.08 -2.32
C LEU A 9 -26.96 26.29 -3.28
N THR A 10 -27.49 25.26 -3.93
CA THR A 10 -26.80 24.40 -4.90
C THR A 10 -27.49 24.41 -6.26
N GLU A 11 -28.07 25.55 -6.67
CA GLU A 11 -28.77 25.69 -7.98
C GLU A 11 -27.83 25.42 -9.17
N GLU A 12 -26.55 25.77 -9.04
CA GLU A 12 -25.50 25.49 -10.02
C GLU A 12 -25.16 23.98 -10.14
N HIS A 13 -25.50 23.18 -9.13
CA HIS A 13 -25.17 21.75 -9.05
C HIS A 13 -26.36 20.92 -8.52
N PRO A 14 -27.43 20.74 -9.31
CA PRO A 14 -28.64 20.04 -8.89
C PRO A 14 -28.41 18.56 -8.58
N GLU A 15 -27.35 17.94 -9.12
CA GLU A 15 -26.95 16.55 -8.87
C GLU A 15 -26.62 16.23 -7.40
N VAL A 16 -26.33 17.26 -6.60
CA VAL A 16 -25.93 17.11 -5.18
C VAL A 16 -27.09 16.62 -4.31
N ILE A 17 -28.33 17.03 -4.62
CA ILE A 17 -29.52 16.63 -3.84
C ILE A 17 -29.87 15.14 -4.05
N PRO A 18 -29.96 14.62 -5.29
CA PRO A 18 -30.08 13.18 -5.54
C PRO A 18 -28.95 12.35 -4.90
N PHE A 19 -27.71 12.85 -4.96
CA PHE A 19 -26.56 12.17 -4.36
C PHE A 19 -26.69 12.05 -2.84
N LEU A 20 -27.04 13.14 -2.15
CA LEU A 20 -27.24 13.14 -0.70
C LEU A 20 -28.44 12.27 -0.28
N SER A 21 -29.54 12.32 -1.04
CA SER A 21 -30.72 11.47 -0.83
C SER A 21 -30.38 9.97 -0.98
N GLY A 22 -29.63 9.61 -2.03
CA GLY A 22 -29.17 8.24 -2.25
C GLY A 22 -28.22 7.73 -1.15
N ARG A 23 -27.44 8.61 -0.52
CA ARG A 23 -26.60 8.26 0.64
C ARG A 23 -27.43 8.06 1.91
N HIS A 24 -28.45 8.89 2.12
CA HIS A 24 -29.39 8.74 3.24
C HIS A 24 -30.16 7.42 3.17
N GLN A 25 -30.65 7.02 1.99
CA GLN A 25 -31.35 5.75 1.79
C GLN A 25 -30.48 4.51 2.07
N LYS A 26 -29.16 4.63 1.94
CA LYS A 26 -28.19 3.55 2.18
C LYS A 26 -27.69 3.47 3.62
N ALA A 27 -28.00 4.47 4.46
CA ALA A 27 -27.62 4.50 5.86
C ALA A 27 -28.44 3.50 6.70
N SER A 28 -27.89 3.00 7.80
CA SER A 28 -28.58 2.03 8.66
C SER A 28 -29.82 2.66 9.32
N PRO A 29 -30.93 1.90 9.46
CA PRO A 29 -32.15 2.42 10.10
C PRO A 29 -31.90 2.83 11.56
N ASP A 30 -31.03 2.11 12.29
CA ASP A 30 -30.63 2.44 13.66
C ASP A 30 -29.92 3.80 13.75
N PHE A 31 -29.06 4.10 12.77
CA PHE A 31 -28.38 5.38 12.71
C PHE A 31 -29.34 6.51 12.31
N LEU A 32 -30.27 6.24 11.39
CA LEU A 32 -31.30 7.22 11.00
C LEU A 32 -32.21 7.62 12.17
N ALA A 33 -32.47 6.69 13.10
CA ALA A 33 -33.24 6.96 14.32
C ALA A 33 -32.40 7.56 15.48
N SER A 34 -31.08 7.60 15.35
CA SER A 34 -30.16 7.98 16.42
C SER A 34 -30.19 9.47 16.78
N ALA A 35 -29.86 9.79 18.04
CA ALA A 35 -29.61 11.16 18.47
C ALA A 35 -28.35 11.76 17.80
N GLU A 36 -27.44 10.91 17.35
CA GLU A 36 -26.20 11.29 16.67
C GLU A 36 -26.48 11.98 15.34
N LEU A 37 -27.32 11.39 14.48
CA LEU A 37 -27.72 12.02 13.22
C LEU A 37 -28.46 13.35 13.46
N ARG A 38 -29.34 13.41 14.46
CA ARG A 38 -30.05 14.66 14.81
C ARG A 38 -29.10 15.77 15.24
N ASN A 39 -28.04 15.44 15.98
CA ASN A 39 -27.01 16.40 16.40
C ASN A 39 -26.17 16.90 15.22
N VAL A 40 -25.79 15.99 14.30
CA VAL A 40 -25.06 16.33 13.07
C VAL A 40 -25.91 17.22 12.18
N LEU A 41 -27.17 16.87 11.94
CA LEU A 41 -28.09 17.67 11.12
C LEU A 41 -28.35 19.05 11.73
N SER A 42 -28.55 19.14 13.05
CA SER A 42 -28.72 20.43 13.74
C SER A 42 -27.49 21.33 13.60
N ARG A 43 -26.29 20.74 13.73
CA ARG A 43 -25.02 21.45 13.56
C ARG A 43 -24.83 21.93 12.12
N CYS A 44 -25.08 21.06 11.13
CA CYS A 44 -25.00 21.41 9.73
C CYS A 44 -26.02 22.50 9.37
N LEU A 45 -27.28 22.39 9.83
CA LEU A 45 -28.32 23.40 9.64
C LEU A 45 -27.91 24.77 10.20
N SER A 46 -27.40 24.82 11.43
CA SER A 46 -26.94 26.07 12.03
C SER A 46 -25.78 26.68 11.23
N ARG A 47 -24.81 25.85 10.81
CA ARG A 47 -23.62 26.31 10.08
C ARG A 47 -23.91 26.79 8.67
N VAL A 48 -24.83 26.13 7.94
CA VAL A 48 -25.24 26.59 6.61
C VAL A 48 -25.99 27.93 6.72
N ARG A 49 -26.82 28.12 7.75
CA ARG A 49 -27.52 29.40 7.98
C ARG A 49 -26.56 30.55 8.27
N THR A 50 -25.49 30.32 9.04
CA THR A 50 -24.48 31.35 9.36
C THR A 50 -23.48 31.59 8.23
N ARG A 51 -23.08 30.56 7.48
CA ARG A 51 -22.02 30.64 6.45
C ARG A 51 -22.44 29.89 5.18
N ARG A 52 -23.27 30.53 4.37
CA ARG A 52 -23.86 29.95 3.14
C ARG A 52 -22.82 29.57 2.08
N ASN A 53 -21.70 30.28 1.99
CA ASN A 53 -20.62 30.03 1.05
C ASN A 53 -19.85 28.71 1.27
N LYS A 54 -20.07 28.01 2.40
CA LYS A 54 -19.45 26.71 2.70
C LYS A 54 -20.44 25.55 2.62
N VAL A 55 -21.57 25.72 1.93
CA VAL A 55 -22.63 24.71 1.83
C VAL A 55 -22.10 23.33 1.40
N TYR A 56 -21.19 23.26 0.42
CA TYR A 56 -20.59 22.01 -0.05
C TYR A 56 -19.73 21.31 1.01
N VAL A 57 -19.08 22.06 1.91
CA VAL A 57 -18.31 21.48 3.02
C VAL A 57 -19.24 20.78 4.00
N TYR A 58 -20.38 21.40 4.30
CA TYR A 58 -21.36 20.83 5.23
C TYR A 58 -22.14 19.67 4.61
N ILE A 59 -22.40 19.72 3.30
CA ILE A 59 -22.94 18.59 2.55
C ILE A 59 -21.94 17.43 2.57
N ASN A 60 -20.65 17.69 2.37
CA ASN A 60 -19.62 16.64 2.43
C ASN A 60 -19.43 16.06 3.85
N GLU A 61 -19.52 16.90 4.89
CA GLU A 61 -19.53 16.45 6.30
C GLU A 61 -20.68 15.46 6.54
N LEU A 62 -21.89 15.82 6.10
CA LEU A 62 -23.07 14.96 6.22
C LEU A 62 -22.95 13.67 5.38
N CYS A 63 -22.46 13.77 4.14
CA CYS A 63 -22.20 12.62 3.27
C CYS A 63 -21.19 11.64 3.90
N THR A 64 -20.15 12.17 4.55
CA THR A 64 -19.11 11.37 5.21
C THR A 64 -19.69 10.59 6.39
N VAL A 65 -20.50 11.25 7.21
CA VAL A 65 -21.19 10.61 8.34
C VAL A 65 -22.17 9.56 7.85
N LEU A 66 -23.02 9.87 6.87
CA LEU A 66 -23.94 8.88 6.28
C LEU A 66 -23.18 7.68 5.70
N LYS A 67 -22.04 7.90 5.03
CA LYS A 67 -21.18 6.83 4.49
C LYS A 67 -20.60 5.95 5.60
N ALA A 68 -20.19 6.52 6.73
CA ALA A 68 -19.65 5.79 7.87
C ALA A 68 -20.67 4.83 8.51
N HIS A 69 -21.96 5.20 8.47
CA HIS A 69 -23.06 4.42 9.01
C HIS A 69 -23.91 3.70 7.94
N THR A 70 -23.34 3.48 6.75
CA THR A 70 -23.95 2.56 5.78
C THR A 70 -23.75 1.12 6.20
N LEU A 71 -24.79 0.30 6.10
CA LEU A 71 -24.71 -1.14 6.35
C LEU A 71 -23.76 -1.76 5.32
N ARG A 72 -22.48 -1.94 5.69
CA ARG A 72 -21.62 -2.89 4.98
C ARG A 72 -22.21 -4.28 5.24
N ARG A 73 -22.82 -4.90 4.23
CA ARG A 73 -23.16 -6.33 4.25
C ARG A 73 -21.88 -7.14 4.56
N LYS A 74 -21.63 -7.36 5.85
CA LYS A 74 -20.70 -8.35 6.38
C LYS A 74 -21.45 -9.67 6.38
N LEU A 75 -21.00 -10.62 5.56
CA LEU A 75 -21.36 -12.03 5.72
C LEU A 75 -20.91 -12.48 7.11
N SER A 76 -21.86 -12.83 7.98
CA SER A 76 -21.57 -13.32 9.33
C SER A 76 -21.06 -14.76 9.28
N LEU A 77 -19.87 -15.02 9.82
CA LEU A 77 -19.51 -16.37 10.25
C LEU A 77 -20.18 -16.65 11.59
N SER A 78 -20.98 -17.71 11.63
CA SER A 78 -21.65 -18.21 12.83
C SER A 78 -20.64 -18.72 13.85
N SER A 79 -20.78 -18.25 15.08
CA SER A 79 -20.09 -18.70 16.29
C SER A 79 -20.80 -19.92 16.88
N ALA A 80 -20.06 -20.99 17.18
CA ALA A 80 -20.55 -22.09 18.02
C ALA A 80 -20.05 -21.93 19.46
N THR A 81 -20.95 -22.21 20.40
CA THR A 81 -20.89 -22.08 21.86
C THR A 81 -19.96 -23.12 22.54
N PRO A 82 -19.51 -22.86 23.80
CA PRO A 82 -18.62 -23.75 24.55
C PRO A 82 -19.38 -24.67 25.52
N VAL A 83 -18.84 -25.86 25.79
CA VAL A 83 -19.28 -26.76 26.88
C VAL A 83 -18.07 -27.12 27.77
N ALA A 84 -18.27 -26.86 29.06
CA ALA A 84 -17.47 -27.20 30.25
C ALA A 84 -17.48 -28.72 30.55
N ALA A 85 -16.71 -29.37 31.43
CA ALA A 85 -15.51 -29.13 32.25
C ALA A 85 -15.09 -30.50 32.88
N SER A 86 -13.76 -30.71 33.08
CA SER A 86 -13.10 -31.46 34.20
C SER A 86 -13.25 -33.01 34.35
N PRO A 87 -12.41 -33.71 35.16
CA PRO A 87 -11.05 -33.45 35.69
C PRO A 87 -10.03 -34.62 35.58
N SER A 88 -8.74 -34.34 35.79
CA SER A 88 -7.62 -35.29 36.11
C SER A 88 -7.74 -35.89 37.52
N PRO A 89 -7.03 -36.98 37.95
CA PRO A 89 -5.56 -37.00 38.27
C PRO A 89 -4.92 -38.44 38.20
N PRO A 90 -3.81 -38.82 38.90
CA PRO A 90 -2.46 -38.23 39.11
C PRO A 90 -1.28 -39.15 38.64
N GLN A 91 -0.05 -38.61 38.62
CA GLN A 91 1.25 -39.35 38.45
C GLN A 91 1.65 -40.16 39.70
N PRO A 92 2.67 -41.06 39.67
CA PRO A 92 4.07 -40.67 39.98
C PRO A 92 5.15 -41.57 39.25
N PRO A 93 6.44 -41.70 39.66
CA PRO A 93 7.55 -40.93 39.08
C PRO A 93 8.80 -41.74 38.62
N ALA A 94 9.78 -41.00 38.07
CA ALA A 94 11.25 -41.15 38.17
C ALA A 94 12.07 -42.05 37.19
N SER A 95 13.00 -41.34 36.51
CA SER A 95 14.44 -41.65 36.27
C SER A 95 14.94 -41.94 34.84
N PRO A 96 16.20 -41.56 34.52
CA PRO A 96 16.64 -41.16 33.17
C PRO A 96 17.69 -42.09 32.53
N GLN A 97 17.76 -42.17 31.18
CA GLN A 97 18.99 -42.09 30.34
C GLN A 97 18.71 -42.39 28.82
N PRO A 98 19.57 -41.93 27.89
CA PRO A 98 19.39 -41.90 26.42
C PRO A 98 20.16 -43.06 25.72
N PRO A 99 20.43 -43.10 24.39
CA PRO A 99 19.84 -42.44 23.20
C PRO A 99 19.42 -43.45 22.09
N ALA A 100 18.43 -43.11 21.25
CA ALA A 100 18.34 -43.64 19.88
C ALA A 100 17.32 -42.84 19.04
N SER A 101 17.78 -42.13 18.01
CA SER A 101 17.01 -41.81 16.81
C SER A 101 17.24 -42.94 15.79
N PRO A 102 16.48 -43.08 14.67
CA PRO A 102 15.46 -42.19 14.12
C PRO A 102 14.17 -42.92 13.62
N THR A 103 13.00 -42.31 13.73
CA THR A 103 11.95 -42.51 12.71
C THR A 103 11.23 -41.22 12.43
N ALA A 104 11.52 -40.69 11.25
CA ALA A 104 10.81 -39.61 10.60
C ALA A 104 9.35 -40.02 10.37
N GLY A 105 8.48 -39.60 11.27
CA GLY A 105 7.03 -39.57 11.08
C GLY A 105 6.57 -38.13 11.09
N SER A 106 7.02 -37.31 10.13
CA SER A 106 6.41 -35.99 9.94
C SER A 106 4.98 -36.23 9.47
N SER A 107 4.04 -36.22 10.40
CA SER A 107 2.61 -36.18 10.14
C SER A 107 2.31 -34.85 9.43
N ARG A 108 2.53 -34.83 8.11
CA ARG A 108 2.07 -33.74 7.24
C ARG A 108 0.56 -33.68 7.39
N SER A 109 0.06 -32.59 7.96
CA SER A 109 -1.36 -32.26 7.95
C SER A 109 -1.90 -32.52 6.54
N PRO A 110 -3.05 -33.19 6.38
CA PRO A 110 -3.58 -33.50 5.05
C PRO A 110 -3.75 -32.18 4.29
N GLY A 111 -3.03 -32.05 3.17
CA GLY A 111 -3.13 -30.88 2.29
C GLY A 111 -4.58 -30.62 1.89
N GLY A 112 -4.86 -29.39 1.46
CA GLY A 112 -6.22 -28.97 1.11
C GLY A 112 -6.90 -29.90 0.11
N SER A 113 -8.24 -30.00 0.19
CA SER A 113 -9.02 -30.87 -0.71
C SER A 113 -8.68 -30.59 -2.18
N LYS A 114 -8.29 -31.63 -2.93
CA LYS A 114 -7.93 -31.53 -4.36
C LYS A 114 -9.02 -30.84 -5.19
N ARG A 115 -10.30 -31.03 -4.84
CA ARG A 115 -11.43 -30.37 -5.49
C ARG A 115 -11.44 -28.86 -5.24
N GLN A 116 -11.15 -28.43 -4.01
CA GLN A 116 -11.04 -27.02 -3.64
C GLN A 116 -9.87 -26.33 -4.35
N ILE A 117 -8.72 -27.01 -4.45
CA ILE A 117 -7.55 -26.50 -5.17
C ILE A 117 -7.89 -26.25 -6.65
N ARG A 118 -8.48 -27.25 -7.33
CA ARG A 118 -8.91 -27.11 -8.74
C ARG A 118 -9.92 -25.99 -8.95
N TYR A 119 -10.87 -25.83 -8.02
CA TYR A 119 -11.84 -24.74 -8.09
C TYR A 119 -11.16 -23.37 -8.01
N LEU A 120 -10.26 -23.18 -7.04
CA LEU A 120 -9.54 -21.93 -6.87
C LEU A 120 -8.58 -21.62 -8.03
N GLU A 121 -7.94 -22.64 -8.61
CA GLU A 121 -7.12 -22.49 -9.83
C GLU A 121 -7.97 -22.06 -11.04
N ASN A 122 -9.15 -22.64 -11.22
CA ASN A 122 -10.06 -22.23 -12.28
C ASN A 122 -10.57 -20.79 -12.06
N LEU A 123 -10.92 -20.45 -10.82
CA LEU A 123 -11.34 -19.10 -10.46
C LEU A 123 -10.23 -18.06 -10.73
N LEU A 124 -8.97 -18.42 -10.48
CA LEU A 124 -7.81 -17.59 -10.80
C LEU A 124 -7.73 -17.33 -12.31
N ARG A 125 -7.94 -18.37 -13.14
CA ARG A 125 -7.96 -18.24 -14.60
C ARG A 125 -9.08 -17.34 -15.10
N VAL A 126 -10.28 -17.45 -14.52
CA VAL A 126 -11.42 -16.58 -14.85
C VAL A 126 -11.09 -15.12 -14.51
N TYR A 127 -10.50 -14.87 -13.34
CA TYR A 127 -10.09 -13.51 -12.95
C TYR A 127 -8.98 -12.96 -13.84
N MET A 128 -8.02 -13.79 -14.26
CA MET A 128 -7.00 -13.37 -15.23
C MET A 128 -7.61 -12.96 -16.57
N GLY A 129 -8.58 -13.72 -17.09
CA GLY A 129 -9.28 -13.39 -18.33
C GLY A 129 -10.04 -12.05 -18.22
N GLU A 130 -10.74 -11.84 -17.11
CA GLU A 130 -11.47 -10.59 -16.88
C GLU A 130 -10.54 -9.40 -16.69
N ILE A 131 -9.40 -9.57 -16.01
CA ILE A 131 -8.38 -8.52 -15.88
C ILE A 131 -7.85 -8.12 -17.25
N ARG A 132 -7.54 -9.08 -18.13
CA ARG A 132 -7.09 -8.77 -19.50
C ARG A 132 -8.12 -7.97 -20.28
N ARG A 133 -9.39 -8.38 -20.20
CA ARG A 133 -10.52 -7.67 -20.84
C ARG A 133 -10.67 -6.24 -20.32
N LEU A 134 -10.49 -6.02 -19.01
CA LEU A 134 -10.55 -4.68 -18.42
C LEU A 134 -9.34 -3.81 -18.81
N GLN A 135 -8.15 -4.40 -18.96
CA GLN A 135 -6.94 -3.70 -19.40
C GLN A 135 -6.99 -3.22 -20.85
N GLU A 136 -7.76 -3.90 -21.69
CA GLU A 136 -7.95 -3.54 -23.11
C GLU A 136 -9.02 -2.46 -23.31
N ARG A 137 -9.83 -2.15 -22.28
CA ARG A 137 -10.90 -1.16 -22.40
C ARG A 137 -10.34 0.24 -22.28
N GLU A 138 -10.65 1.08 -23.27
CA GLU A 138 -10.35 2.51 -23.25
C GLU A 138 -11.27 3.25 -22.25
N LEU A 139 -10.72 4.26 -21.57
CA LEU A 139 -11.46 5.09 -20.63
C LEU A 139 -11.61 6.51 -21.22
N ASP A 140 -12.84 7.02 -21.18
CA ASP A 140 -13.10 8.43 -21.46
C ASP A 140 -12.92 9.30 -20.19
N LEU A 141 -13.05 10.62 -20.34
CA LEU A 141 -12.87 11.57 -19.24
C LEU A 141 -13.93 11.42 -18.14
N ALA A 142 -15.15 11.00 -18.47
CA ALA A 142 -16.22 10.81 -17.50
C ALA A 142 -16.01 9.51 -16.70
N GLU A 143 -15.56 8.44 -17.36
CA GLU A 143 -15.19 7.19 -16.74
C GLU A 143 -13.97 7.36 -15.82
N LEU A 144 -13.02 8.25 -16.13
CA LEU A 144 -11.89 8.56 -15.25
C LEU A 144 -12.31 9.15 -13.88
N ASP A 145 -13.43 9.88 -13.84
CA ASP A 145 -13.98 10.46 -12.60
C ASP A 145 -14.93 9.49 -11.86
N SER A 146 -15.27 8.35 -12.48
CA SER A 146 -16.20 7.39 -11.90
C SER A 146 -15.59 6.54 -10.77
N GLU A 147 -16.31 6.40 -9.65
CA GLU A 147 -15.93 5.53 -8.51
C GLU A 147 -15.89 4.03 -8.88
N ASP A 148 -16.51 3.64 -9.99
CA ASP A 148 -16.56 2.26 -10.51
C ASP A 148 -15.99 2.17 -11.94
N SER A 149 -14.98 2.99 -12.26
CA SER A 149 -14.23 2.91 -13.52
C SER A 149 -13.58 1.53 -13.73
N THR A 150 -13.35 1.17 -14.99
CA THR A 150 -12.72 -0.11 -15.40
C THR A 150 -11.36 -0.31 -14.73
N TYR A 151 -10.57 0.75 -14.60
CA TYR A 151 -9.29 0.76 -13.88
C TYR A 151 -9.45 0.40 -12.38
N LEU A 152 -10.45 0.96 -11.71
CA LEU A 152 -10.73 0.62 -10.31
C LEU A 152 -11.27 -0.80 -10.16
N GLN A 153 -12.06 -1.28 -11.12
CA GLN A 153 -12.53 -2.67 -11.16
C GLN A 153 -11.35 -3.64 -11.33
N GLU A 154 -10.40 -3.35 -12.23
CA GLU A 154 -9.17 -4.11 -12.42
C GLU A 154 -8.37 -4.22 -11.12
N SER A 155 -8.17 -3.09 -10.42
CA SER A 155 -7.49 -3.05 -9.11
C SER A 155 -8.21 -3.88 -8.03
N ARG A 156 -9.55 -3.85 -7.99
CA ARG A 156 -10.34 -4.68 -7.06
C ARG A 156 -10.19 -6.18 -7.40
N LEU A 157 -10.16 -6.55 -8.68
CA LEU A 157 -9.97 -7.94 -9.11
C LEU A 157 -8.55 -8.44 -8.83
N LYS A 158 -7.50 -7.67 -9.12
CA LYS A 158 -6.11 -8.00 -8.78
C LYS A 158 -5.94 -8.28 -7.28
N ARG A 159 -6.56 -7.46 -6.41
CA ARG A 159 -6.56 -7.70 -4.96
C ARG A 159 -7.26 -9.00 -4.56
N LYS A 160 -8.40 -9.34 -5.18
CA LYS A 160 -9.09 -10.63 -4.95
C LYS A 160 -8.24 -11.80 -5.44
N MET A 161 -7.59 -11.66 -6.59
CA MET A 161 -6.69 -12.64 -7.18
C MET A 161 -5.53 -12.98 -6.22
N MET A 162 -4.90 -11.98 -5.61
CA MET A 162 -3.83 -12.20 -4.62
C MET A 162 -4.31 -12.97 -3.38
N ARG A 163 -5.52 -12.69 -2.88
CA ARG A 163 -6.10 -13.46 -1.75
C ARG A 163 -6.34 -14.93 -2.11
N ILE A 164 -6.77 -15.19 -3.34
CA ILE A 164 -6.94 -16.56 -3.85
C ILE A 164 -5.58 -17.26 -3.95
N PHE A 165 -4.57 -16.56 -4.46
CA PHE A 165 -3.20 -17.07 -4.54
C PHE A 165 -2.64 -17.42 -3.15
N GLU A 166 -2.76 -16.53 -2.17
CA GLU A 166 -2.35 -16.80 -0.78
C GLU A 166 -3.06 -18.03 -0.21
N ARG A 167 -4.37 -18.15 -0.46
CA ARG A 167 -5.15 -19.32 -0.02
C ARG A 167 -4.69 -20.61 -0.72
N LEU A 168 -4.36 -20.55 -1.99
CA LEU A 168 -3.80 -21.68 -2.74
C LEU A 168 -2.44 -22.10 -2.18
N CYS A 169 -1.54 -21.17 -1.86
CA CYS A 169 -0.26 -21.46 -1.22
C CYS A 169 -0.45 -22.17 0.12
N GLN A 170 -1.39 -21.70 0.96
CA GLN A 170 -1.74 -22.35 2.24
C GLN A 170 -2.24 -23.79 2.04
N LEU A 171 -3.15 -24.01 1.08
CA LEU A 171 -3.72 -25.33 0.81
C LEU A 171 -2.69 -26.31 0.24
N LYS A 172 -1.73 -25.82 -0.55
CA LYS A 172 -0.63 -26.59 -1.13
C LYS A 172 0.59 -26.73 -0.20
N GLN A 173 0.60 -26.05 0.95
CA GLN A 173 1.72 -25.99 1.89
C GLN A 173 3.02 -25.45 1.24
N CYS A 174 2.86 -24.43 0.38
CA CYS A 174 3.98 -23.75 -0.28
C CYS A 174 4.14 -22.32 0.27
N SER A 175 5.33 -21.75 0.08
CA SER A 175 5.56 -20.34 0.35
C SER A 175 4.71 -19.44 -0.55
N SER A 176 4.39 -18.23 -0.08
CA SER A 176 3.72 -17.18 -0.86
C SER A 176 4.69 -16.34 -1.70
N LEU A 177 5.97 -16.72 -1.75
CA LEU A 177 6.98 -16.06 -2.58
C LEU A 177 6.62 -16.22 -4.06
N THR A 178 6.76 -15.13 -4.80
CA THR A 178 6.38 -15.04 -6.22
C THR A 178 7.58 -15.06 -7.15
N GLY A 179 8.80 -15.04 -6.60
CA GLY A 179 10.04 -15.01 -7.38
C GLY A 179 10.44 -13.59 -7.79
N ARG A 180 9.90 -12.56 -7.13
CA ARG A 180 10.19 -11.16 -7.45
C ARG A 180 11.62 -10.78 -7.11
N VAL A 181 12.17 -9.81 -7.83
CA VAL A 181 13.54 -9.34 -7.59
C VAL A 181 13.69 -8.69 -6.22
N ILE A 182 12.64 -8.05 -5.68
CA ILE A 182 12.65 -7.54 -4.31
C ILE A 182 12.74 -8.62 -3.22
N GLU A 183 12.36 -9.87 -3.55
CA GLU A 183 12.46 -11.01 -2.62
C GLU A 183 13.90 -11.55 -2.55
N GLN A 184 14.76 -11.19 -3.53
CA GLN A 184 16.15 -11.62 -3.55
C GLN A 184 16.95 -10.92 -2.46
N ARG A 185 17.70 -11.74 -1.71
CA ARG A 185 18.54 -11.29 -0.60
C ARG A 185 19.77 -10.55 -1.11
N ILE A 186 19.92 -9.29 -0.70
CA ILE A 186 21.13 -8.50 -0.94
C ILE A 186 22.18 -8.91 0.08
N GLN A 187 23.30 -9.45 -0.39
CA GLN A 187 24.45 -9.72 0.46
C GLN A 187 25.24 -8.42 0.67
N TYR A 188 25.75 -8.20 1.88
CA TYR A 188 26.57 -7.02 2.19
C TYR A 188 27.89 -7.44 2.81
N ARG A 189 29.00 -6.98 2.20
CA ARG A 189 30.39 -7.26 2.62
C ARG A 189 31.28 -6.02 2.52
N GLY A 190 30.70 -4.83 2.70
CA GLY A 190 31.41 -3.56 2.50
C GLY A 190 32.42 -3.21 3.59
N THR A 191 32.30 -3.80 4.79
CA THR A 191 33.23 -3.53 5.90
C THR A 191 34.17 -4.70 6.19
N ARG A 192 35.29 -4.43 6.88
CA ARG A 192 36.22 -5.46 7.38
C ARG A 192 35.66 -6.27 8.54
N TYR A 193 34.53 -5.86 9.14
CA TYR A 193 33.95 -6.46 10.34
C TYR A 193 32.74 -7.33 9.98
N PRO A 194 32.85 -8.67 10.03
CA PRO A 194 31.74 -9.57 9.67
C PRO A 194 30.48 -9.35 10.52
N GLU A 195 30.63 -8.94 11.78
CA GLU A 195 29.55 -8.67 12.72
C GLU A 195 28.69 -7.50 12.25
N VAL A 196 29.35 -6.44 11.76
CA VAL A 196 28.71 -5.26 11.17
C VAL A 196 28.01 -5.66 9.87
N ASN A 197 28.73 -6.39 9.00
CA ASN A 197 28.21 -6.84 7.72
C ASN A 197 26.90 -7.65 7.87
N ARG A 198 26.89 -8.66 8.76
CA ARG A 198 25.71 -9.48 9.05
C ARG A 198 24.55 -8.66 9.63
N ARG A 199 24.81 -7.55 10.31
CA ARG A 199 23.76 -6.73 10.91
C ARG A 199 23.14 -5.77 9.90
N ILE A 200 23.96 -5.17 9.05
CA ILE A 200 23.51 -4.37 7.90
C ILE A 200 22.73 -5.27 6.94
N GLU A 201 23.26 -6.44 6.60
CA GLU A 201 22.60 -7.40 5.71
C GLU A 201 21.21 -7.83 6.23
N ARG A 202 21.10 -8.10 7.54
CA ARG A 202 19.79 -8.40 8.15
C ARG A 202 18.84 -7.22 8.18
N PHE A 203 19.36 -5.99 8.21
CA PHE A 203 18.54 -4.78 8.25
C PHE A 203 17.94 -4.48 6.88
N ILE A 204 18.75 -4.52 5.82
CA ILE A 204 18.36 -4.15 4.45
C ILE A 204 17.45 -5.17 3.77
N ASN A 205 17.45 -6.42 4.25
CA ASN A 205 16.61 -7.50 3.73
C ASN A 205 15.27 -7.67 4.47
N ARG A 206 14.90 -6.69 5.30
CA ARG A 206 13.55 -6.64 5.91
C ARG A 206 12.51 -6.19 4.87
N PRO A 207 11.24 -6.61 5.00
CA PRO A 207 10.18 -6.12 4.13
C PRO A 207 10.07 -4.59 4.24
N GLU A 208 9.96 -3.92 3.09
CA GLU A 208 9.80 -2.45 2.97
C GLU A 208 10.94 -1.60 3.59
N ALA A 209 12.09 -2.19 3.92
CA ALA A 209 13.19 -1.43 4.50
C ALA A 209 13.95 -0.61 3.44
N PHE A 210 13.98 0.71 3.63
CA PHE A 210 14.89 1.63 2.97
C PHE A 210 15.55 2.51 4.03
N PRO A 211 16.75 2.16 4.53
CA PRO A 211 17.43 2.91 5.59
C PRO A 211 17.68 4.36 5.21
N ASP A 212 17.63 5.24 6.20
CA ASP A 212 18.36 6.51 6.13
C ASP A 212 19.83 6.34 6.61
N TYR A 213 20.61 7.41 6.52
CA TYR A 213 21.99 7.42 7.02
C TYR A 213 22.07 7.11 8.53
N THR A 214 21.14 7.65 9.31
CA THR A 214 21.13 7.49 10.77
C THR A 214 20.82 6.05 11.18
N ASP A 215 19.99 5.35 10.42
CA ASP A 215 19.68 3.94 10.62
C ASP A 215 20.91 3.08 10.47
N ILE A 216 21.68 3.29 9.39
CA ILE A 216 22.93 2.58 9.15
C ILE A 216 23.96 2.89 10.24
N LEU A 217 24.10 4.16 10.63
CA LEU A 217 25.01 4.56 11.71
C LEU A 217 24.63 3.87 13.04
N LYS A 218 23.34 3.88 13.41
CA LYS A 218 22.84 3.19 14.61
C LYS A 218 23.08 1.68 14.55
N VAL A 219 22.96 1.06 13.38
CA VAL A 219 23.24 -0.38 13.18
C VAL A 219 24.72 -0.68 13.44
N ILE A 220 25.63 0.16 12.94
CA ILE A 220 27.07 0.04 13.14
C ILE A 220 27.44 0.26 14.61
N GLN A 221 26.93 1.33 15.25
CA GLN A 221 27.15 1.60 16.66
C GLN A 221 26.68 0.42 17.55
N LYS A 222 25.49 -0.12 17.29
CA LYS A 222 24.96 -1.29 18.02
C LYS A 222 25.75 -2.57 17.74
N ALA A 223 26.37 -2.71 16.58
CA ALA A 223 27.25 -3.84 16.28
C ALA A 223 28.60 -3.69 17.01
N SER A 224 29.19 -2.49 16.97
CA SER A 224 30.44 -2.14 17.66
C SER A 224 30.34 -2.35 19.18
N ALA A 225 29.29 -1.81 19.81
CA ALA A 225 29.08 -1.95 21.25
C ALA A 225 28.80 -3.39 21.70
N ARG A 226 28.11 -4.18 20.86
CA ARG A 226 27.78 -5.58 21.19
C ARG A 226 28.99 -6.51 21.10
N HIS A 227 29.89 -6.25 20.15
CA HIS A 227 31.04 -7.10 19.87
C HIS A 227 32.36 -6.47 20.35
N SER A 228 32.29 -5.39 21.13
CA SER A 228 33.43 -4.68 21.69
C SER A 228 34.53 -4.40 20.65
N LEU A 229 34.14 -3.90 19.47
CA LEU A 229 35.05 -3.70 18.33
C LEU A 229 36.02 -2.52 18.52
N GLY A 230 35.85 -1.70 19.57
CA GLY A 230 36.75 -0.58 19.89
C GLY A 230 36.78 0.54 18.84
N LEU A 231 35.75 0.65 18.00
CA LEU A 231 35.72 1.62 16.91
C LEU A 231 35.51 3.05 17.42
N ALA A 232 36.38 3.97 17.02
CA ALA A 232 36.22 5.39 17.30
C ALA A 232 35.00 5.96 16.56
N GLN A 233 34.38 7.01 17.11
CA GLN A 233 33.18 7.62 16.52
C GLN A 233 33.36 8.05 15.06
N ARG A 234 34.46 8.74 14.74
CA ARG A 234 34.79 9.16 13.37
C ARG A 234 34.91 7.99 12.39
N GLN A 235 35.47 6.86 12.85
CA GLN A 235 35.59 5.66 12.03
C GLN A 235 34.22 5.03 11.76
N MET A 236 33.33 5.02 12.76
CA MET A 236 31.95 4.53 12.59
C MET A 236 31.14 5.42 11.65
N GLU A 237 31.32 6.74 11.70
CA GLU A 237 30.66 7.69 10.80
C GLU A 237 31.12 7.51 9.35
N SER A 238 32.44 7.43 9.11
CA SER A 238 32.98 7.16 7.77
C SER A 238 32.48 5.81 7.23
N MET A 239 32.53 4.75 8.05
CA MET A 239 32.01 3.44 7.68
C MET A 239 30.50 3.48 7.37
N ALA A 240 29.73 4.27 8.11
CA ALA A 240 28.30 4.44 7.89
C ALA A 240 28.00 5.15 6.57
N GLN A 241 28.77 6.17 6.20
CA GLN A 241 28.60 6.88 4.93
C GLN A 241 28.83 5.95 3.73
N ASP A 242 29.92 5.19 3.75
CA ASP A 242 30.25 4.24 2.69
C ASP A 242 29.21 3.12 2.60
N ALA A 243 28.86 2.54 3.75
CA ALA A 243 27.83 1.51 3.83
C ALA A 243 26.47 2.02 3.34
N PHE A 244 26.07 3.23 3.72
CA PHE A 244 24.80 3.84 3.32
C PHE A 244 24.75 4.06 1.80
N ARG A 245 25.82 4.58 1.19
CA ARG A 245 25.89 4.76 -0.27
C ARG A 245 25.81 3.43 -1.01
N GLU A 246 26.61 2.45 -0.60
CA GLU A 246 26.64 1.14 -1.27
C GLU A 246 25.30 0.40 -1.16
N VAL A 247 24.74 0.35 0.05
CA VAL A 247 23.44 -0.28 0.30
C VAL A 247 22.33 0.45 -0.44
N GLY A 248 22.33 1.79 -0.41
CA GLY A 248 21.34 2.61 -1.11
C GLY A 248 21.31 2.34 -2.60
N ASN A 249 22.48 2.29 -3.25
CA ASN A 249 22.61 1.95 -4.66
C ASN A 249 22.05 0.55 -4.97
N ARG A 250 22.43 -0.47 -4.18
CA ARG A 250 21.93 -1.85 -4.37
C ARG A 250 20.41 -1.96 -4.15
N LEU A 251 19.86 -1.24 -3.18
CA LEU A 251 18.42 -1.21 -2.92
C LEU A 251 17.66 -0.52 -4.07
N GLN A 252 18.19 0.58 -4.59
CA GLN A 252 17.62 1.29 -5.72
C GLN A 252 17.65 0.43 -6.98
N GLU A 253 18.80 -0.20 -7.27
CA GLU A 253 18.96 -1.11 -8.40
C GLU A 253 17.98 -2.30 -8.31
N ARG A 254 17.87 -2.94 -7.14
CA ARG A 254 16.90 -4.03 -6.92
C ARG A 254 15.46 -3.58 -7.19
N ARG A 255 15.07 -2.39 -6.74
CA ARG A 255 13.73 -1.81 -6.99
C ARG A 255 13.54 -1.45 -8.47
N HIS A 256 14.57 -0.95 -9.12
CA HIS A 256 14.54 -0.63 -10.55
C HIS A 256 14.37 -1.89 -11.39
N LEU A 257 15.15 -2.93 -11.14
CA LEU A 257 15.02 -4.22 -11.82
C LEU A 257 13.64 -4.86 -11.56
N ASP A 258 13.15 -4.80 -10.33
CA ASP A 258 11.81 -5.28 -9.99
C ASP A 258 10.71 -4.53 -10.75
N LEU A 259 10.85 -3.21 -10.95
CA LEU A 259 9.96 -2.46 -11.82
C LEU A 259 10.08 -2.96 -13.26
N VAL A 260 11.28 -2.96 -13.85
CA VAL A 260 11.50 -3.31 -15.27
C VAL A 260 10.98 -4.72 -15.61
N TYR A 261 11.23 -5.71 -14.75
CA TYR A 261 10.79 -7.10 -15.01
C TYR A 261 9.30 -7.34 -14.78
N ASN A 262 8.63 -6.49 -14.00
CA ASN A 262 7.21 -6.67 -13.64
C ASN A 262 6.34 -5.48 -14.10
N PHE A 263 6.83 -4.70 -15.06
CA PHE A 263 6.12 -3.53 -15.57
C PHE A 263 5.12 -3.93 -16.65
N GLY A 264 3.96 -3.27 -16.64
CA GLY A 264 2.98 -3.34 -17.71
C GLY A 264 2.07 -4.58 -17.67
N SER A 265 1.69 -5.07 -18.85
CA SER A 265 0.79 -6.20 -19.07
C SER A 265 1.07 -6.89 -20.41
N HIS A 266 0.19 -7.82 -20.80
CA HIS A 266 0.25 -8.50 -22.11
C HIS A 266 0.27 -7.54 -23.31
N LEU A 267 -0.20 -6.30 -23.13
CA LEU A 267 -0.17 -5.26 -24.17
C LEU A 267 1.22 -4.65 -24.39
N THR A 268 2.07 -4.68 -23.37
CA THR A 268 3.41 -4.08 -23.40
C THR A 268 4.54 -5.10 -23.46
N ASP A 269 4.25 -6.39 -23.26
CA ASP A 269 5.25 -7.48 -23.26
C ASP A 269 6.07 -7.58 -24.54
N GLN A 270 5.51 -7.12 -25.67
CA GLN A 270 6.17 -7.15 -26.98
C GLN A 270 6.96 -5.86 -27.32
N TYR A 271 7.05 -4.92 -26.37
CA TYR A 271 7.77 -3.67 -26.57
C TYR A 271 9.23 -3.90 -26.97
N ARG A 272 9.65 -3.23 -28.05
CA ARG A 272 11.04 -3.21 -28.52
C ARG A 272 11.46 -1.76 -28.78
N PRO A 273 12.60 -1.30 -28.24
CA PRO A 273 13.06 0.07 -28.49
C PRO A 273 13.23 0.41 -29.98
N GLY A 274 13.58 -0.58 -30.81
CA GLY A 274 13.77 -0.39 -32.25
C GLY A 274 12.48 -0.26 -33.07
N THR A 275 11.30 -0.50 -32.49
CA THR A 275 10.00 -0.35 -33.17
C THR A 275 9.33 0.98 -32.87
N ASP A 276 10.05 1.95 -32.30
CA ASP A 276 9.54 3.28 -32.01
C ASP A 276 9.23 4.05 -33.32
N PRO A 277 7.97 4.47 -33.55
CA PRO A 277 7.59 5.23 -34.76
C PRO A 277 8.38 6.53 -34.94
N ALA A 278 8.87 7.14 -33.86
CA ALA A 278 9.67 8.37 -33.92
C ALA A 278 11.05 8.17 -34.56
N LEU A 279 11.50 6.93 -34.78
CA LEU A 279 12.73 6.66 -35.53
C LEU A 279 12.56 6.85 -37.04
N VAL A 280 11.33 6.65 -37.54
CA VAL A 280 11.01 6.75 -38.98
C VAL A 280 10.39 8.12 -39.30
N ASP A 281 9.55 8.64 -38.40
CA ASP A 281 8.87 9.93 -38.59
C ASP A 281 9.66 11.10 -37.97
N PRO A 282 10.27 11.99 -38.79
CA PRO A 282 11.04 13.13 -38.30
C PRO A 282 10.18 14.22 -37.67
N GLU A 283 8.91 14.37 -38.07
CA GLU A 283 7.99 15.35 -37.50
C GLU A 283 7.60 14.94 -36.08
N LEU A 284 7.23 13.67 -35.90
CA LEU A 284 7.01 13.08 -34.57
C LEU A 284 8.25 13.23 -33.70
N ALA A 285 9.44 12.89 -34.21
CA ALA A 285 10.70 13.05 -33.47
C ALA A 285 10.96 14.51 -33.06
N LYS A 286 10.67 15.49 -33.94
CA LYS A 286 10.80 16.91 -33.63
C LYS A 286 9.81 17.34 -32.54
N ARG A 287 8.57 16.84 -32.58
CA ARG A 287 7.56 17.11 -31.54
C ARG A 287 7.98 16.51 -30.21
N LEU A 288 8.43 15.27 -30.17
CA LEU A 288 8.89 14.61 -28.93
C LEU A 288 10.12 15.31 -28.32
N ARG A 289 11.05 15.80 -29.14
CA ARG A 289 12.17 16.64 -28.66
C ARG A 289 11.68 17.91 -27.98
N LYS A 290 10.71 18.63 -28.57
CA LYS A 290 10.09 19.81 -27.93
C LYS A 290 9.38 19.44 -26.63
N ASN A 291 8.62 18.34 -26.63
CA ASN A 291 7.95 17.85 -25.42
C ASN A 291 8.95 17.54 -24.31
N ARG A 292 10.11 16.96 -24.65
CA ARG A 292 11.18 16.66 -23.69
C ARG A 292 11.74 17.93 -23.05
N THR A 293 12.02 18.97 -23.83
CA THR A 293 12.47 20.27 -23.29
C THR A 293 11.45 20.84 -22.31
N VAL A 294 10.17 20.90 -22.71
CA VAL A 294 9.10 21.41 -21.84
C VAL A 294 8.97 20.58 -20.56
N ALA A 295 9.05 19.25 -20.65
CA ALA A 295 8.95 18.37 -19.48
C ALA A 295 10.09 18.61 -18.49
N LEU A 296 11.34 18.78 -18.97
CA LEU A 296 12.49 19.05 -18.12
C LEU A 296 12.37 20.40 -17.42
N THR A 297 12.00 21.46 -18.14
CA THR A 297 11.76 22.78 -17.55
C THR A 297 10.66 22.72 -16.50
N ARG A 298 9.52 22.07 -16.80
CA ARG A 298 8.41 21.95 -15.86
C ARG A 298 8.76 21.21 -14.58
N LEU A 299 9.61 20.18 -14.65
CA LEU A 299 10.09 19.47 -13.47
C LEU A 299 10.96 20.39 -12.61
N ASP A 300 11.90 21.11 -13.25
CA ASP A 300 12.79 22.04 -12.56
C ASP A 300 12.04 23.22 -11.93
N ASP A 301 11.04 23.76 -12.63
CA ASP A 301 10.17 24.85 -12.14
C ASP A 301 9.46 24.44 -10.84
N VAL A 302 8.95 23.21 -10.77
CA VAL A 302 8.26 22.70 -9.57
C VAL A 302 9.23 22.54 -8.42
N ILE A 303 10.40 21.94 -8.65
CA ILE A 303 11.42 21.77 -7.61
C ILE A 303 11.88 23.13 -7.08
N SER A 304 12.21 24.06 -7.97
CA SER A 304 12.65 25.41 -7.62
C SER A 304 11.59 26.19 -6.86
N ARG A 305 10.32 26.09 -7.28
CA ARG A 305 9.20 26.74 -6.58
C ARG A 305 9.08 26.24 -5.13
N TYR A 306 9.16 24.95 -4.90
CA TYR A 306 9.04 24.42 -3.53
C TYR A 306 10.30 24.69 -2.68
N ALA A 307 11.48 24.78 -3.30
CA ALA A 307 12.68 25.25 -2.60
C ALA A 307 12.54 26.71 -2.13
N GLN A 308 12.07 27.60 -3.00
CA GLN A 308 11.84 29.02 -2.66
C GLN A 308 10.79 29.17 -1.54
N LEU A 309 9.68 28.43 -1.61
CA LEU A 309 8.66 28.44 -0.56
C LEU A 309 9.21 27.96 0.79
N GLN A 310 10.15 27.02 0.78
CA GLN A 310 10.82 26.59 2.01
C GLN A 310 11.71 27.71 2.57
N ASP A 311 12.52 28.36 1.73
CA ASP A 311 13.39 29.47 2.14
C ASP A 311 12.59 30.64 2.73
N GLU A 312 11.51 31.05 2.06
CA GLU A 312 10.60 32.11 2.53
C GLU A 312 10.01 31.77 3.90
N SER A 313 9.54 30.52 4.08
CA SER A 313 8.99 30.06 5.35
C SER A 313 10.04 30.05 6.48
N GLU A 314 11.28 29.64 6.20
CA GLU A 314 12.37 29.64 7.17
C GLU A 314 12.78 31.08 7.53
N GLU A 315 12.79 32.01 6.57
CA GLU A 315 13.03 33.43 6.84
C GLU A 315 11.96 34.06 7.72
N GLU A 316 10.68 33.78 7.44
CA GLU A 316 9.57 34.25 8.27
C GLU A 316 9.68 33.71 9.70
N GLU A 317 10.02 32.43 9.87
CA GLU A 317 10.22 31.84 11.20
C GLU A 317 11.40 32.48 11.93
N ARG A 318 12.50 32.76 11.23
CA ARG A 318 13.66 33.48 11.81
C ARG A 318 13.30 34.90 12.21
N ARG A 319 12.50 35.62 11.42
CA ARG A 319 12.00 36.97 11.76
C ARG A 319 11.10 36.93 13.00
N ARG A 320 10.20 35.95 13.10
CA ARG A 320 9.34 35.75 14.28
C ARG A 320 10.13 35.40 15.55
N LYS A 321 11.22 34.63 15.45
CA LYS A 321 12.09 34.33 16.60
C LYS A 321 12.95 35.51 17.06
N ARG A 322 13.10 36.54 16.23
CA ARG A 322 13.90 37.75 16.50
C ARG A 322 13.05 38.94 16.99
N ALA A 323 11.74 38.90 16.78
CA ALA A 323 10.78 39.89 17.26
C ALA A 323 10.28 39.52 18.67
#